data_AF-A0A352S4E9-F1
#
_entry.id   AF-A0A352S4E9-F1
#
_cell.length_a   1.000
_cell.length_b   1.000
_cell.length_c   1.000
_cell.angle_alpha   90.00
_cell.angle_beta   90.00
_cell.angle_gamma   90.00
#
_symmetry.space_group_name_H-M   'P 1'
#
loop_
_entity.id
_entity.type
_entity.pdbx_description
1 polymer ?
#
loop_
_entity_poly.entity_id
_entity_poly.type
_entity_poly.pdbx_seq_one_letter_code
_entity_poly.pdbx_strand_id
1 'polypeptide(L)'
;MGQVLTAASGQNPARQASRKAGLPDMVPAMTINKVCGSGLKAVMLAANAIVAGEAEIVVAGGMENMSAAPHVLPGSRDGFRMGDTKLVDSMIVDGLWDVYNQYHMGITAENVAKEYGITRQAQDEFAVGSQNKAEAAQKAGKFDEEIVPVLIPQRKGDPVAFKTDEYVRQGATLESMA
;
A
#
# COMPACT_ATOMS: atom_id res chain seq x y z
N MET A 1 -0.61 -13.21 0.92
CA MET A 1 -0.30 -11.84 0.46
C MET A 1 -0.97 -10.84 1.38
N GLY A 2 -0.28 -9.77 1.74
CA GLY A 2 -0.85 -8.64 2.48
C GLY A 2 -1.66 -7.71 1.58
N GLN A 3 -2.85 -7.29 2.02
CA GLN A 3 -3.61 -6.20 1.41
C GLN A 3 -4.49 -5.56 2.49
N VAL A 4 -4.52 -4.22 2.55
CA VAL A 4 -5.28 -3.49 3.57
C VAL A 4 -6.66 -3.16 3.04
N LEU A 5 -6.74 -2.51 1.87
CA LEU A 5 -7.99 -2.02 1.31
C LEU A 5 -8.64 -3.11 0.44
N THR A 6 -9.52 -3.90 1.04
CA THR A 6 -10.19 -5.02 0.35
C THR A 6 -11.67 -4.77 0.05
N ALA A 7 -12.19 -3.58 0.36
CA ALA A 7 -13.57 -3.21 0.05
C ALA A 7 -13.86 -3.41 -1.44
N ALA A 8 -14.88 -4.21 -1.76
CA ALA A 8 -15.28 -4.58 -3.11
C ALA A 8 -14.18 -5.21 -4.01
N SER A 9 -13.06 -5.66 -3.45
CA SER A 9 -11.99 -6.33 -4.21
C SER A 9 -12.33 -7.77 -4.63
N GLY A 10 -13.51 -8.27 -4.25
CA GLY A 10 -13.93 -9.66 -4.45
C GLY A 10 -13.34 -10.62 -3.42
N GLN A 11 -13.64 -11.91 -3.57
CA GLN A 11 -13.19 -12.94 -2.62
C GLN A 11 -11.67 -13.13 -2.70
N ASN A 12 -11.02 -13.17 -1.53
CA ASN A 12 -9.61 -13.53 -1.33
C ASN A 12 -8.65 -12.97 -2.41
N PRO A 13 -8.30 -11.68 -2.37
CA PRO A 13 -7.42 -11.07 -3.36
C PRO A 13 -6.08 -11.80 -3.59
N ALA A 14 -5.46 -12.37 -2.56
CA ALA A 14 -4.25 -13.18 -2.71
C ALA A 14 -4.44 -14.38 -3.65
N ARG A 15 -5.62 -15.01 -3.62
CA ARG A 15 -5.97 -16.09 -4.56
C ARG A 15 -6.17 -15.53 -5.97
N GLN A 16 -6.78 -14.36 -6.12
CA GLN A 16 -6.90 -13.70 -7.43
C GLN A 16 -5.53 -13.39 -8.02
N ALA A 17 -4.60 -12.84 -7.22
CA ALA A 17 -3.23 -12.57 -7.64
C ALA A 17 -2.48 -13.86 -8.04
N SER A 18 -2.56 -14.90 -7.20
CA SER A 18 -1.97 -16.22 -7.49
C SER A 18 -2.46 -16.79 -8.82
N ARG A 19 -3.77 -16.76 -9.08
CA ARG A 19 -4.36 -17.23 -10.34
C ARG A 19 -3.96 -16.37 -11.54
N LYS A 20 -3.95 -15.05 -11.39
CA LYS A 20 -3.49 -14.12 -12.43
C LYS A 20 -2.00 -14.28 -12.76
N ALA A 21 -1.19 -14.71 -11.79
CA ALA A 21 0.21 -15.07 -11.98
C ALA A 21 0.42 -16.47 -12.61
N GLY A 22 -0.65 -17.21 -12.90
CA GLY A 22 -0.59 -18.51 -13.58
C GLY A 22 -0.44 -19.72 -12.66
N LEU A 23 -0.57 -19.57 -11.34
CA LEU A 23 -0.47 -20.71 -10.41
C LEU A 23 -1.72 -21.62 -10.54
N PRO A 24 -1.54 -22.96 -10.49
CA PRO A 24 -2.63 -23.92 -10.65
C PRO A 24 -3.56 -23.94 -9.44
N ASP A 25 -4.75 -24.54 -9.60
CA ASP A 25 -5.80 -24.45 -8.59
C ASP A 25 -5.41 -25.12 -7.27
N MET A 26 -4.54 -26.12 -7.32
CA MET A 26 -4.04 -26.84 -6.16
C MET A 26 -3.19 -25.98 -5.20
N VAL A 27 -2.66 -24.82 -5.62
CA VAL A 27 -1.81 -23.99 -4.76
C VAL A 27 -2.66 -23.13 -3.82
N PRO A 28 -2.65 -23.33 -2.50
CA PRO A 28 -3.45 -22.52 -1.59
C PRO A 28 -2.97 -21.07 -1.56
N ALA A 29 -3.88 -20.14 -1.24
CA ALA A 29 -3.54 -18.73 -1.08
C ALA A 29 -4.43 -18.07 -0.03
N MET A 30 -3.84 -17.18 0.78
CA MET A 30 -4.56 -16.40 1.79
C MET A 30 -4.19 -14.92 1.73
N THR A 31 -5.20 -14.09 1.95
CA THR A 31 -5.04 -12.64 2.13
C THR A 31 -4.96 -12.34 3.63
N ILE A 32 -4.01 -11.51 4.04
CA ILE A 32 -3.87 -11.08 5.43
C ILE A 32 -3.90 -9.55 5.50
N ASN A 33 -4.35 -9.02 6.63
CA ASN A 33 -4.31 -7.60 6.90
C ASN A 33 -3.66 -7.37 8.28
N LYS A 34 -2.54 -6.66 8.27
CA LYS A 34 -1.84 -6.07 9.42
C LYS A 34 -1.44 -4.62 9.10
N VAL A 35 -2.36 -3.88 8.46
CA VAL A 35 -2.19 -2.50 7.97
C VAL A 35 -0.87 -2.37 7.19
N CYS A 36 -0.04 -1.34 7.43
CA CYS A 36 1.23 -1.12 6.73
C CYS A 36 2.21 -2.30 6.89
N GLY A 37 2.07 -3.11 7.94
CA GLY A 37 2.90 -4.29 8.18
C GLY A 37 2.49 -5.54 7.39
N SER A 38 1.44 -5.49 6.57
CA SER A 38 0.85 -6.68 5.94
C SER A 38 1.82 -7.42 5.01
N GLY A 39 2.56 -6.70 4.17
CA GLY A 39 3.51 -7.31 3.23
C GLY A 39 4.62 -8.08 3.96
N LEU A 40 5.25 -7.44 4.95
CA LEU A 40 6.30 -8.08 5.74
C LEU A 40 5.76 -9.19 6.64
N LYS A 41 4.56 -9.02 7.22
CA LYS A 41 3.93 -10.08 8.02
C LYS A 41 3.66 -11.33 7.19
N ALA A 42 3.35 -11.19 5.90
CA ALA A 42 3.17 -12.34 5.02
C ALA A 42 4.47 -13.16 4.90
N VAL A 43 5.63 -12.50 4.80
CA VAL A 43 6.94 -13.15 4.78
C VAL A 43 7.22 -13.86 6.10
N MET A 44 6.90 -13.23 7.25
CA MET A 44 7.06 -13.87 8.56
C MET A 44 6.18 -15.13 8.70
N LEU A 45 4.94 -15.10 8.20
CA LEU A 45 4.06 -16.27 8.22
C LEU A 45 4.57 -17.38 7.31
N ALA A 46 5.12 -17.03 6.14
CA ALA A 46 5.76 -17.99 5.24
C ALA A 46 6.96 -18.68 5.91
N ALA A 47 7.84 -17.92 6.56
CA ALA A 47 8.97 -18.46 7.30
C ALA A 47 8.51 -19.41 8.42
N ASN A 48 7.48 -19.03 9.18
CA ASN A 48 6.92 -19.89 10.24
C ASN A 48 6.37 -21.21 9.68
N ALA A 49 5.63 -21.18 8.58
CA ALA A 49 5.08 -22.40 7.96
C ALA A 49 6.20 -23.34 7.48
N ILE A 50 7.29 -22.79 6.95
CA ILE A 50 8.46 -23.57 6.52
C ILE A 50 9.16 -24.19 7.74
N VAL A 51 9.41 -23.41 8.79
CA VAL A 51 10.04 -23.90 10.03
C VAL A 51 9.18 -24.97 10.71
N ALA A 52 7.86 -24.84 10.66
CA ALA A 52 6.92 -25.82 11.21
C ALA A 52 6.78 -27.11 10.37
N GLY A 53 7.36 -27.15 9.16
CA GLY A 53 7.21 -28.27 8.23
C GLY A 53 5.82 -28.35 7.57
N GLU A 54 5.04 -27.27 7.61
CA GLU A 54 3.70 -27.19 7.00
C GLU A 54 3.75 -26.80 5.51
N ALA A 55 4.85 -26.17 5.08
CA ALA A 55 5.08 -25.81 3.69
C ALA A 55 6.57 -25.91 3.35
N GLU A 56 6.89 -26.22 2.09
CA GLU A 56 8.29 -26.27 1.63
C GLU A 56 8.68 -24.99 0.88
N ILE A 57 7.77 -24.48 0.04
CA ILE A 57 7.96 -23.29 -0.79
C ILE A 57 6.73 -22.41 -0.65
N VAL A 58 6.94 -21.13 -0.34
CA VAL A 58 5.87 -20.14 -0.16
C VAL A 58 6.21 -18.85 -0.89
N VAL A 59 5.26 -18.34 -1.68
CA VAL A 59 5.33 -16.98 -2.24
C VAL A 59 4.63 -16.02 -1.28
N ALA A 60 5.35 -15.01 -0.80
CA ALA A 60 4.85 -14.03 0.15
C ALA A 60 5.24 -12.60 -0.26
N GLY A 61 4.37 -11.66 0.09
CA GLY A 61 4.50 -10.25 -0.27
C GLY A 61 3.21 -9.50 0.04
N GLY A 62 3.03 -8.33 -0.56
CA GLY A 62 1.83 -7.52 -0.44
C GLY A 62 1.47 -6.82 -1.75
N MET A 63 0.25 -6.30 -1.81
CA MET A 63 -0.26 -5.53 -2.94
C MET A 63 -1.28 -4.52 -2.43
N GLU A 64 -1.38 -3.37 -3.09
CA GLU A 64 -2.36 -2.34 -2.74
C GLU A 64 -2.71 -1.50 -3.97
N ASN A 65 -3.95 -0.99 -4.01
CA ASN A 65 -4.36 0.03 -4.99
C ASN A 65 -5.26 1.06 -4.30
N MET A 66 -4.62 2.05 -3.67
CA MET A 66 -5.33 3.12 -2.96
C MET A 66 -6.18 3.97 -3.92
N SER A 67 -5.74 4.17 -5.16
CA SER A 67 -6.47 4.94 -6.17
C SER A 67 -7.83 4.33 -6.54
N ALA A 68 -7.98 3.00 -6.40
CA ALA A 68 -9.22 2.28 -6.70
C ALA A 68 -10.09 2.01 -5.46
N ALA A 69 -9.70 2.50 -4.28
CA ALA A 69 -10.45 2.28 -3.06
C ALA A 69 -11.85 2.93 -3.16
N PRO A 70 -12.94 2.17 -2.95
CA PRO A 70 -14.29 2.69 -3.13
C PRO A 70 -14.73 3.52 -1.91
N HIS A 71 -15.75 4.35 -2.10
CA HIS A 71 -16.58 4.78 -0.98
C HIS A 71 -17.55 3.65 -0.58
N VAL A 72 -17.88 3.57 0.71
CA VAL A 72 -18.87 2.65 1.26
C VAL A 72 -20.05 3.42 1.85
N LEU A 73 -21.22 2.79 1.88
CA LEU A 73 -22.45 3.39 2.41
C LEU A 73 -22.99 2.55 3.59
N PRO A 74 -22.51 2.77 4.82
CA PRO A 74 -22.97 2.06 6.01
C PRO A 74 -24.49 2.22 6.20
N GLY A 75 -25.18 1.15 6.59
CA GLY A 75 -26.64 1.13 6.76
C GLY A 75 -27.45 0.97 5.45
N SER A 76 -26.80 0.96 4.27
CA SER A 76 -27.50 0.82 2.98
C SER A 76 -28.35 -0.45 2.85
N ARG A 77 -28.00 -1.54 3.55
CA ARG A 77 -28.77 -2.79 3.54
C ARG A 77 -30.11 -2.66 4.28
N ASP A 78 -30.15 -1.86 5.35
CA ASP A 78 -31.35 -1.60 6.14
C ASP A 78 -32.20 -0.47 5.53
N GLY A 79 -31.57 0.41 4.76
CA GLY A 79 -32.18 1.57 4.13
C GLY A 79 -32.15 2.82 5.02
N PHE A 80 -32.38 3.98 4.41
CA PHE A 80 -32.39 5.28 5.09
C PHE A 80 -33.82 5.83 5.06
N ARG A 81 -34.52 5.80 6.20
CA ARG A 81 -35.94 6.20 6.26
C ARG A 81 -36.17 7.68 5.96
N MET A 82 -35.33 8.55 6.54
CA MET A 82 -35.35 10.00 6.36
C MET A 82 -34.05 10.60 6.92
N GLY A 83 -33.60 11.74 6.39
CA GLY A 83 -32.39 12.44 6.82
C GLY A 83 -31.15 12.11 5.99
N ASP A 84 -30.05 12.77 6.33
CA ASP A 84 -28.79 12.65 5.60
C ASP A 84 -28.09 11.31 5.87
N THR A 85 -27.36 10.82 4.87
CA THR A 85 -26.46 9.67 5.00
C THR A 85 -25.08 10.01 4.47
N LYS A 86 -24.05 9.35 5.02
CA LYS A 86 -22.65 9.63 4.70
C LYS A 86 -22.06 8.52 3.84
N LEU A 87 -21.55 8.87 2.67
CA LEU A 87 -20.58 8.05 1.96
C LEU A 87 -19.23 8.17 2.65
N VAL A 88 -18.67 7.03 3.02
CA VAL A 88 -17.43 6.93 3.79
C VAL A 88 -16.31 6.46 2.86
N ASP A 89 -15.20 7.18 2.85
CA ASP A 89 -14.01 6.79 2.09
C ASP A 89 -13.30 5.61 2.77
N SER A 90 -13.25 4.45 2.10
CA SER A 90 -12.60 3.25 2.65
C SER A 90 -11.08 3.41 2.77
N MET A 91 -10.44 4.19 1.91
CA MET A 91 -9.00 4.46 2.01
C MET A 91 -8.68 5.15 3.35
N ILE A 92 -9.49 6.14 3.72
CA ILE A 92 -9.33 6.87 4.96
C ILE A 92 -9.66 5.96 6.15
N VAL A 93 -10.86 5.39 6.19
CA VAL A 93 -11.36 4.71 7.39
C VAL A 93 -10.70 3.36 7.63
N ASP A 94 -10.42 2.58 6.58
CA ASP A 94 -9.87 1.23 6.73
C ASP A 94 -8.33 1.22 6.74
N GLY A 95 -7.69 2.31 6.26
CA GLY A 95 -6.23 2.38 6.10
C GLY A 95 -5.53 3.47 6.92
N LEU A 96 -6.14 4.64 7.10
CA LEU A 96 -5.45 5.86 7.55
C LEU A 96 -6.08 6.52 8.79
N TRP A 97 -7.10 5.90 9.40
CA TRP A 97 -7.81 6.43 10.55
C TRP A 97 -7.56 5.57 11.79
N ASP A 98 -7.18 6.20 12.90
CA ASP A 98 -7.02 5.48 14.15
C ASP A 98 -8.38 5.16 14.76
N VAL A 99 -8.64 3.86 14.95
CA VAL A 99 -9.93 3.40 15.46
C VAL A 99 -10.18 3.79 16.92
N TYR A 100 -9.13 3.99 17.72
CA TYR A 100 -9.27 4.23 19.17
C TYR A 100 -9.36 5.71 19.52
N ASN A 101 -8.59 6.55 18.83
CA ASN A 101 -8.46 7.98 19.09
C ASN A 101 -9.24 8.85 18.09
N GLN A 102 -9.76 8.25 17.01
CA GLN A 102 -10.63 8.92 16.03
C GLN A 102 -9.96 10.14 15.37
N TYR A 103 -8.74 9.93 14.86
CA TYR A 103 -8.03 10.91 14.03
C TYR A 103 -7.20 10.23 12.94
N HIS A 104 -6.74 11.03 11.97
CA HIS A 104 -5.88 10.55 10.89
C HIS A 104 -4.48 10.16 11.39
N MET A 105 -3.81 9.21 10.73
CA MET A 105 -2.43 8.79 11.03
C MET A 105 -1.41 9.96 11.00
N GLY A 106 -1.69 11.04 10.28
CA GLY A 106 -0.87 12.25 10.35
C GLY A 106 -0.78 12.83 11.77
N ILE A 107 -1.85 12.72 12.56
CA ILE A 107 -1.88 13.19 13.95
C ILE A 107 -1.06 12.28 14.87
N THR A 108 -0.98 10.97 14.60
CA THR A 108 -0.06 10.10 15.36
C THR A 108 1.38 10.53 15.14
N ALA A 109 1.74 10.91 13.91
CA ALA A 109 3.07 11.44 13.60
C ALA A 109 3.35 12.75 14.34
N GLU A 110 2.38 13.69 14.39
CA GLU A 110 2.52 14.94 15.17
C GLU A 110 2.71 14.67 16.67
N ASN A 111 1.97 13.70 17.22
CA ASN A 111 2.11 13.31 18.63
C ASN A 111 3.53 12.79 18.92
N VAL A 112 4.07 11.93 18.05
CA VAL A 112 5.44 11.39 18.17
C VAL A 112 6.47 12.50 17.96
N ALA A 113 6.31 13.34 16.95
CA ALA A 113 7.23 14.43 16.68
C ALA A 113 7.32 15.38 17.88
N LYS A 114 6.18 15.72 18.49
CA LYS A 114 6.11 16.54 19.70
C LYS A 114 6.77 15.87 20.91
N GLU A 115 6.45 14.59 21.16
CA GLU A 115 6.97 13.83 22.30
C GLU A 115 8.49 13.69 22.26
N TYR A 116 9.05 13.42 21.09
CA TYR A 116 10.48 13.19 20.90
C TYR A 116 11.26 14.44 20.44
N GLY A 117 10.60 15.61 20.36
CA GLY A 117 11.25 16.87 20.00
C GLY A 117 11.76 16.93 18.55
N ILE A 118 11.10 16.26 17.61
CA ILE A 118 11.48 16.25 16.20
C ILE A 118 10.98 17.52 15.51
N THR A 119 11.89 18.44 15.22
CA THR A 119 11.56 19.75 14.64
C THR A 119 11.05 19.64 13.21
N ARG A 120 10.26 20.63 12.75
CA ARG A 120 9.84 20.76 11.34
C ARG A 120 11.05 20.76 10.40
N GLN A 121 12.10 21.52 10.74
CA GLN A 121 13.32 21.58 9.94
C GLN A 121 13.96 20.19 9.77
N ALA A 122 14.06 19.39 10.84
CA ALA A 122 14.63 18.04 10.76
C ALA A 122 13.78 17.11 9.87
N GLN A 123 12.45 17.26 9.90
CA GLN A 123 11.54 16.51 9.04
C GLN A 123 11.74 16.89 7.57
N ASP A 124 11.85 18.19 7.26
CA ASP A 124 12.08 18.68 5.90
C ASP A 124 13.46 18.24 5.37
N GLU A 125 14.51 18.32 6.18
CA GLU A 125 15.85 17.81 5.85
C GLU A 125 15.83 16.33 5.53
N PHE A 126 15.11 15.53 6.32
CA PHE A 126 14.93 14.11 6.06
C PHE A 126 14.17 13.86 4.74
N ALA A 127 13.08 14.62 4.50
CA ALA A 127 12.26 14.49 3.29
C ALA A 127 13.07 14.81 2.02
N VAL A 128 13.82 15.92 2.01
CA VAL A 128 14.72 16.28 0.90
C VAL A 128 15.80 15.22 0.71
N GLY A 129 16.43 14.76 1.80
CA GLY A 129 17.41 13.69 1.74
C GLY A 129 16.84 12.39 1.15
N SER A 130 15.59 12.05 1.45
CA SER A 130 14.90 10.89 0.87
C SER A 130 14.74 11.03 -0.65
N GLN A 131 14.19 12.18 -1.11
CA GLN A 131 13.99 12.46 -2.53
C GLN A 131 15.30 12.43 -3.31
N ASN A 132 16.34 13.08 -2.80
CA ASN A 132 17.64 13.16 -3.48
C ASN A 132 18.35 11.80 -3.55
N LYS A 133 18.20 10.95 -2.52
CA LYS A 133 18.69 9.55 -2.57
C LYS A 133 17.95 8.73 -3.63
N ALA A 134 16.63 8.85 -3.70
CA ALA A 134 15.82 8.14 -4.68
C ALA A 134 16.12 8.60 -6.12
N GLU A 135 16.25 9.92 -6.33
CA GLU A 135 16.69 10.49 -7.61
C GLU A 135 18.05 9.95 -8.05
N ALA A 136 19.04 9.95 -7.14
CA ALA A 136 20.36 9.41 -7.44
C ALA A 136 20.33 7.91 -7.77
N ALA A 137 19.50 7.13 -7.07
CA ALA A 137 19.30 5.71 -7.34
C ALA A 137 18.68 5.46 -8.72
N GLN A 138 17.63 6.22 -9.08
CA GLN A 138 17.01 6.16 -10.40
C GLN A 138 18.00 6.51 -11.52
N LYS A 139 18.74 7.62 -11.39
CA LYS A 139 19.73 8.05 -12.38
C LYS A 139 20.89 7.07 -12.54
N ALA A 140 21.22 6.33 -11.49
CA ALA A 140 22.26 5.31 -11.50
C ALA A 140 21.76 3.90 -11.87
N GLY A 141 20.47 3.74 -12.22
CA GLY A 141 19.90 2.43 -12.59
C GLY A 141 19.83 1.42 -11.45
N LYS A 142 19.84 1.86 -10.18
CA LYS A 142 19.87 0.95 -9.03
C LYS A 142 18.57 0.18 -8.82
N PHE A 143 17.45 0.68 -9.34
CA PHE A 143 16.15 0.02 -9.27
C PHE A 143 15.88 -0.91 -10.45
N ASP A 144 16.74 -0.92 -11.47
CA ASP A 144 16.50 -1.66 -12.71
C ASP A 144 16.43 -3.18 -12.48
N GLU A 145 17.15 -3.69 -11.47
CA GLU A 145 17.16 -5.12 -11.12
C GLU A 145 15.91 -5.56 -10.34
N GLU A 146 15.31 -4.68 -9.54
CA GLU A 146 14.19 -5.01 -8.66
C GLU A 146 12.81 -4.66 -9.23
N ILE A 147 12.74 -3.72 -10.19
CA ILE A 147 11.47 -3.32 -10.82
C ILE A 147 11.12 -4.24 -11.99
N VAL A 148 9.98 -4.92 -11.88
CA VAL A 148 9.32 -5.60 -13.01
C VAL A 148 8.29 -4.64 -13.63
N PRO A 149 8.33 -4.38 -14.96
CA PRO A 149 7.44 -3.43 -15.61
C PRO A 149 5.97 -3.89 -15.58
N VAL A 150 5.06 -2.94 -15.38
CA VAL A 150 3.61 -3.13 -15.58
C VAL A 150 3.24 -2.62 -16.97
N LEU A 151 2.73 -3.50 -17.83
CA LEU A 151 2.29 -3.12 -19.17
C LEU A 151 0.87 -2.54 -19.13
N ILE A 152 0.75 -1.24 -19.38
CA ILE A 152 -0.50 -0.49 -19.34
C ILE A 152 -1.16 -0.50 -20.73
N PRO A 153 -2.32 -1.17 -20.91
CA PRO A 153 -3.01 -1.21 -22.19
C PRO A 153 -3.37 0.19 -22.68
N GLN A 154 -3.16 0.43 -23.98
CA GLN A 154 -3.57 1.66 -24.64
C GLN A 154 -4.80 1.41 -25.49
N ARG A 155 -5.69 2.41 -25.60
CA ARG A 155 -6.86 2.31 -26.48
C ARG A 155 -6.45 2.12 -27.95
N LYS A 156 -5.30 2.69 -28.33
CA LYS A 156 -4.69 2.58 -29.66
C LYS A 156 -3.18 2.45 -29.49
N GLY A 157 -2.57 1.49 -30.18
CA GLY A 157 -1.13 1.22 -30.12
C GLY A 157 -0.76 0.18 -29.07
N ASP A 158 0.54 -0.06 -28.96
CA ASP A 158 1.09 -1.07 -28.06
C ASP A 158 1.00 -0.65 -26.58
N PRO A 159 0.97 -1.61 -25.64
CA PRO A 159 1.01 -1.31 -24.21
C PRO A 159 2.24 -0.49 -23.82
N VAL A 160 2.06 0.48 -22.93
CA VAL A 160 3.16 1.28 -22.38
C VAL A 160 3.73 0.58 -21.15
N ALA A 161 5.03 0.35 -21.12
CA ALA A 161 5.70 -0.22 -19.95
C ALA A 161 5.90 0.85 -18.86
N PHE A 162 5.15 0.74 -17.77
CA PHE A 162 5.37 1.51 -16.55
C PHE A 162 6.44 0.81 -15.70
N LYS A 163 7.59 1.46 -15.50
CA LYS A 163 8.78 0.87 -14.86
C LYS A 163 9.62 1.87 -14.07
N THR A 164 9.02 2.96 -13.63
CA THR A 164 9.70 4.04 -12.92
C THR A 164 8.82 4.52 -11.80
N ASP A 165 9.36 4.65 -10.59
CA ASP A 165 8.63 5.21 -9.46
C ASP A 165 8.30 6.68 -9.73
N GLU A 166 7.05 6.94 -10.10
CA GLU A 166 6.58 8.23 -10.62
C GLU A 166 6.47 9.34 -9.56
N TYR A 167 6.58 8.99 -8.28
CA TYR A 167 6.39 9.93 -7.18
C TYR A 167 7.69 10.58 -6.68
N VAL A 168 8.84 10.16 -7.20
CA VAL A 168 10.13 10.81 -6.89
C VAL A 168 10.16 12.20 -7.52
N ARG A 169 10.29 13.25 -6.69
CA ARG A 169 10.43 14.63 -7.14
C ARG A 169 11.91 14.98 -7.29
N GLN A 170 12.40 14.95 -8.53
CA GLN A 170 13.78 15.31 -8.84
C GLN A 170 14.08 16.77 -8.50
N GLY A 171 15.31 17.04 -8.05
CA GLY A 171 15.76 18.39 -7.69
C GLY A 171 15.07 18.94 -6.45
N ALA A 172 14.69 18.09 -5.49
CA ALA A 172 14.09 18.54 -4.24
C ALA A 172 15.08 19.37 -3.42
N THR A 173 14.65 20.56 -2.99
CA THR A 173 15.44 21.46 -2.13
C THR A 173 14.68 21.77 -0.84
N LEU A 174 15.38 22.25 0.19
CA LEU A 174 14.75 22.67 1.44
C LEU A 174 13.77 23.84 1.22
N GLU A 175 14.12 24.79 0.36
CA GLU A 175 13.25 25.93 0.03
C GLU A 175 11.93 25.47 -0.60
N SER A 176 11.96 24.35 -1.34
CA SER A 176 10.78 23.78 -1.98
C SER A 176 9.89 22.92 -1.05
N MET A 177 10.29 22.75 0.21
CA MET A 177 9.54 22.02 1.25
C MET A 177 8.96 22.93 2.33
N ALA A 178 9.43 24.18 2.41
CA ALA A 178 9.01 25.15 3.42
C ALA A 178 7.57 25.63 3.21
#